data_AF-A0A0D8J6B2-F1
#
_entry.id   AF-A0A0D8J6B2-F1
#
_cell.length_a   1.000
_cell.length_b   1.000
_cell.length_c   1.000
_cell.angle_alpha   90.00
_cell.angle_beta   90.00
_cell.angle_gamma   90.00
#
_symmetry.space_group_name_H-M   'P 1'
#
loop_
_entity.id
_entity.type
_entity.pdbx_description
1 polymer ?
#
loop_
_entity_poly.entity_id
_entity_poly.type
_entity_poly.pdbx_seq_one_letter_code
_entity_poly.pdbx_strand_id
1 'polypeptide(L)'
;MGLEDYENLIRRMDEMEKLYANRYKGFSLELPPALTSVVFEYWPEMAENPAKYKPLLFKLGEKYIGEIWEEYNNCDSLNRSGGPMADLYPVDTIDKLKPKYDKRCQELKSTYPAAGDEFWDEIIREDYEREKKDLQFKLAVHETMKGVFNAHYIDDVMEFESHILRYFERGMYLMCALRYVDEVYSLD
;
A
#
# COMPACT_ATOMS: atom_id res chain seq x y z
N MET A 1 5.76 -6.07 -44.12
CA MET A 1 4.67 -6.77 -43.42
C MET A 1 3.65 -7.19 -44.44
N GLY A 2 3.37 -8.49 -44.52
CA GLY A 2 2.29 -9.04 -45.34
C GLY A 2 0.93 -8.93 -44.65
N LEU A 3 -0.15 -9.28 -45.35
CA LEU A 3 -1.52 -9.26 -44.83
C LEU A 3 -1.69 -10.22 -43.63
N GLU A 4 -1.06 -11.39 -43.68
CA GLU A 4 -1.03 -12.37 -42.58
C GLU A 4 -0.29 -11.85 -41.33
N ASP A 5 0.75 -11.02 -41.49
CA ASP A 5 1.44 -10.40 -40.36
C ASP A 5 0.53 -9.40 -39.65
N TYR A 6 -0.27 -8.66 -40.41
CA TYR A 6 -1.24 -7.69 -39.89
C TYR A 6 -2.40 -8.38 -39.15
N GLU A 7 -2.97 -9.45 -39.72
CA GLU A 7 -4.03 -10.23 -39.07
C GLU A 7 -3.55 -10.90 -37.77
N ASN A 8 -2.32 -11.43 -37.77
CA ASN A 8 -1.71 -11.98 -36.56
C ASN A 8 -1.44 -10.91 -35.49
N LEU A 9 -1.05 -9.70 -35.89
CA LEU A 9 -0.88 -8.58 -34.96
C LEU A 9 -2.21 -8.19 -34.30
N ILE A 10 -3.27 -8.03 -35.10
CA ILE A 10 -4.62 -7.68 -34.60
C ILE A 10 -5.11 -8.74 -33.61
N ARG A 11 -5.00 -10.04 -33.97
CA ARG A 11 -5.41 -11.13 -33.08
C ARG A 11 -4.65 -11.12 -31.75
N ARG A 12 -3.33 -10.88 -31.78
CA ARG A 12 -2.52 -10.76 -30.56
C ARG A 12 -2.95 -9.58 -29.71
N MET A 13 -3.29 -8.44 -30.31
CA MET A 13 -3.82 -7.29 -29.58
C MET A 13 -5.15 -7.62 -28.89
N ASP A 14 -6.09 -8.24 -29.61
CA ASP A 14 -7.39 -8.66 -29.04
C ASP A 14 -7.23 -9.67 -27.89
N GLU A 15 -6.28 -10.59 -28.00
CA GLU A 15 -5.96 -11.57 -26.95
C GLU A 15 -5.37 -10.88 -25.70
N MET A 16 -4.46 -9.92 -25.90
CA MET A 16 -3.89 -9.13 -24.81
C MET A 16 -4.94 -8.24 -24.12
N GLU A 17 -5.81 -7.56 -24.88
CA GLU A 17 -6.89 -6.74 -24.32
C GLU A 17 -7.84 -7.57 -23.44
N LYS A 18 -8.21 -8.77 -23.90
CA LYS A 18 -9.05 -9.70 -23.12
C LYS A 18 -8.35 -10.14 -21.84
N LEU A 19 -7.05 -10.43 -21.90
CA LEU A 19 -6.26 -10.82 -20.74
C LEU A 19 -6.23 -9.69 -19.69
N TYR A 20 -5.91 -8.46 -20.11
CA TYR A 20 -5.90 -7.30 -19.22
C TYR A 20 -7.28 -7.01 -18.63
N ALA A 21 -8.35 -7.08 -19.43
CA ALA A 21 -9.71 -6.87 -18.94
C ALA A 21 -10.09 -7.92 -17.87
N ASN A 22 -9.70 -9.18 -18.06
CA ASN A 22 -9.94 -10.24 -17.09
C ASN A 22 -9.16 -10.03 -15.79
N ARG A 23 -7.87 -9.68 -15.88
CA ARG A 23 -7.05 -9.38 -14.69
C ARG A 23 -7.58 -8.14 -13.95
N TYR A 24 -7.99 -7.09 -14.67
CA TYR A 24 -8.56 -5.89 -14.08
C TYR A 24 -9.87 -6.19 -13.35
N LYS A 25 -10.72 -7.04 -13.95
CA LYS A 25 -11.94 -7.51 -13.32
C LYS A 25 -11.67 -8.33 -12.06
N GLY A 26 -10.69 -9.23 -12.07
CA GLY A 26 -10.30 -10.00 -10.89
C GLY A 26 -9.84 -9.09 -9.75
N PHE A 27 -8.89 -8.20 -10.06
CA PHE A 27 -8.35 -7.23 -9.13
C PHE A 27 -9.43 -6.31 -8.53
N SER A 28 -10.32 -5.78 -9.37
CA SER A 28 -11.36 -4.85 -8.94
C SER A 28 -12.43 -5.48 -8.05
N LEU A 29 -12.68 -6.79 -8.19
CA LEU A 29 -13.60 -7.52 -7.33
C LEU A 29 -12.98 -7.88 -5.97
N GLU A 30 -11.67 -8.09 -5.92
CA GLU A 30 -10.97 -8.62 -4.74
C GLU A 30 -10.41 -7.53 -3.83
N LEU A 31 -9.95 -6.40 -4.39
CA LEU A 31 -9.28 -5.36 -3.61
C LEU A 31 -10.20 -4.70 -2.56
N PRO A 32 -11.40 -4.17 -2.90
CA PRO A 32 -12.25 -3.51 -1.90
C PRO A 32 -12.64 -4.39 -0.69
N PRO A 33 -13.09 -5.65 -0.86
CA PRO A 33 -13.38 -6.50 0.28
C PRO A 33 -12.14 -6.84 1.11
N ALA A 34 -10.98 -7.09 0.47
CA ALA A 34 -9.75 -7.41 1.19
C ALA A 34 -9.32 -6.25 2.10
N LEU A 35 -9.35 -5.01 1.60
CA LEU A 35 -9.00 -3.83 2.39
C LEU A 35 -10.01 -3.57 3.52
N THR A 36 -11.30 -3.78 3.26
CA THR A 36 -12.34 -3.67 4.30
C THR A 36 -12.08 -4.65 5.45
N SER A 37 -11.68 -5.89 5.14
CA SER A 37 -11.33 -6.89 6.15
C SER A 37 -10.16 -6.45 7.03
N VAL A 38 -9.12 -5.86 6.44
CA VAL A 38 -7.97 -5.32 7.19
C VAL A 38 -8.42 -4.19 8.12
N VAL A 39 -9.27 -3.27 7.65
CA VAL A 39 -9.77 -2.18 8.50
C VAL A 39 -10.54 -2.73 9.69
N PHE A 40 -11.44 -3.68 9.49
CA PHE A 40 -12.24 -4.27 10.58
C PHE A 40 -11.40 -5.08 11.59
N GLU A 41 -10.26 -5.62 11.18
CA GLU A 41 -9.32 -6.28 12.09
C GLU A 41 -8.64 -5.27 13.03
N TYR A 42 -8.27 -4.09 12.53
CA TYR A 42 -7.51 -3.08 13.29
C TYR A 42 -8.39 -2.05 14.02
N TRP A 43 -9.65 -1.89 13.57
CA TRP A 43 -10.65 -0.94 14.06
C TRP A 43 -11.97 -1.65 14.40
N PRO A 44 -12.03 -2.35 15.56
CA PRO A 44 -13.23 -3.06 15.99
C PRO A 44 -14.47 -2.16 16.07
N GLU A 45 -14.30 -0.89 16.41
CA GLU A 45 -15.39 0.09 16.50
C GLU A 45 -16.09 0.29 15.13
N MET A 46 -15.31 0.28 14.04
CA MET A 46 -15.87 0.30 12.69
C MET A 46 -16.54 -1.03 12.32
N ALA A 47 -15.98 -2.15 12.80
CA ALA A 47 -16.53 -3.49 12.58
C ALA A 47 -17.87 -3.72 13.29
N GLU A 48 -18.13 -3.03 14.40
CA GLU A 48 -19.41 -3.06 15.13
C GLU A 48 -20.56 -2.41 14.34
N ASN A 49 -20.27 -1.52 13.39
CA ASN A 49 -21.28 -0.87 12.54
C ASN A 49 -20.99 -1.06 11.04
N PRO A 50 -21.05 -2.30 10.52
CA PRO A 50 -20.67 -2.59 9.15
C PRO A 50 -21.63 -1.96 8.14
N ALA A 51 -22.89 -1.71 8.51
CA ALA A 51 -23.87 -1.04 7.65
C ALA A 51 -23.46 0.40 7.32
N LYS A 52 -22.82 1.11 8.26
CA LYS A 52 -22.27 2.45 8.05
C LYS A 52 -20.94 2.39 7.28
N TYR A 53 -19.98 1.60 7.78
CA TYR A 53 -18.59 1.71 7.33
C TYR A 53 -18.27 0.89 6.08
N LYS A 54 -18.87 -0.29 5.89
CA LYS A 54 -18.55 -1.16 4.74
C LYS A 54 -18.75 -0.46 3.38
N PRO A 55 -19.85 0.27 3.11
CA PRO A 55 -20.00 0.97 1.84
C PRO A 55 -18.95 2.06 1.62
N LEU A 56 -18.54 2.77 2.68
CA LEU A 56 -17.52 3.82 2.63
C LEU A 56 -16.14 3.23 2.32
N LEU A 57 -15.78 2.15 3.03
CA LEU A 57 -14.51 1.43 2.83
C LEU A 57 -14.43 0.78 1.45
N PHE A 58 -15.54 0.24 0.94
CA PHE A 58 -15.61 -0.29 -0.43
C PHE A 58 -15.33 0.81 -1.45
N LYS A 59 -15.97 1.97 -1.32
CA LYS A 59 -15.77 3.10 -2.22
C LYS A 59 -14.33 3.62 -2.17
N LEU A 60 -13.71 3.64 -0.98
CA LEU A 60 -12.28 3.95 -0.86
C LEU A 60 -11.43 2.91 -1.60
N GLY A 61 -11.68 1.62 -1.39
CA GLY A 61 -10.97 0.55 -2.10
C GLY A 61 -11.11 0.68 -3.62
N GLU A 62 -12.31 0.99 -4.12
CA GLU A 62 -12.58 1.21 -5.54
C GLU A 62 -11.79 2.37 -6.14
N LYS A 63 -11.63 3.46 -5.40
CA LYS A 63 -10.82 4.63 -5.82
C LYS A 63 -9.38 4.23 -6.12
N TYR A 64 -8.76 3.43 -5.25
CA TYR A 64 -7.35 3.05 -5.39
C TYR A 64 -7.09 2.00 -6.47
N ILE A 65 -8.12 1.32 -6.98
CA ILE A 65 -7.97 0.42 -8.15
C ILE A 65 -7.40 1.20 -9.34
N GLY A 66 -7.93 2.39 -9.61
CA GLY A 66 -7.49 3.24 -10.72
C GLY A 66 -6.06 3.76 -10.53
N GLU A 67 -5.74 4.26 -9.33
CA GLU A 67 -4.38 4.75 -9.01
C GLU A 67 -3.33 3.64 -9.16
N ILE A 68 -3.64 2.43 -8.69
CA ILE A 68 -2.77 1.25 -8.84
C ILE A 68 -2.61 0.87 -10.32
N TRP A 69 -3.67 0.97 -11.12
CA TRP A 69 -3.61 0.70 -12.56
C TRP A 69 -2.72 1.69 -13.31
N GLU A 70 -2.85 2.97 -13.01
CA GLU A 70 -2.06 4.03 -13.64
C GLU A 70 -0.58 3.89 -13.30
N GLU A 71 -0.24 3.62 -12.05
CA GLU A 71 1.16 3.38 -11.64
C GLU A 71 1.74 2.11 -12.26
N TYR A 72 0.94 1.06 -12.45
CA TYR A 72 1.37 -0.13 -13.20
C TYR A 72 1.77 0.21 -14.64
N ASN A 73 0.91 0.94 -15.35
CA ASN A 73 1.18 1.35 -16.73
C ASN A 73 2.41 2.27 -16.82
N ASN A 74 2.61 3.15 -15.83
CA ASN A 74 3.81 3.97 -15.74
C ASN A 74 5.08 3.11 -15.62
N CYS A 75 5.05 2.08 -14.77
CA CYS A 75 6.19 1.19 -14.57
C CYS A 75 6.50 0.34 -15.80
N ASP A 76 5.48 -0.20 -16.48
CA ASP A 76 5.66 -0.93 -17.75
C ASP A 76 6.26 -0.03 -18.85
N SER A 77 5.76 1.21 -18.97
CA SER A 77 6.32 2.21 -19.90
C SER A 77 7.80 2.52 -19.60
N LEU A 78 8.15 2.64 -18.32
CA LEU A 78 9.53 2.88 -17.87
C LEU A 78 10.44 1.66 -18.13
N ASN A 79 9.93 0.44 -17.93
CA ASN A 79 10.67 -0.80 -18.22
C ASN A 79 11.08 -0.88 -19.71
N ARG A 80 10.21 -0.42 -20.60
CA ARG A 80 10.46 -0.42 -22.05
C ARG A 80 11.39 0.69 -22.53
N SER A 81 11.61 1.74 -21.73
CA SER A 81 12.37 2.94 -22.09
C SER A 81 13.67 3.12 -21.30
N GLY A 82 14.05 2.12 -20.48
CA GLY A 82 14.81 2.26 -19.24
C GLY A 82 16.22 2.87 -19.29
N GLY A 83 16.44 3.76 -18.31
CA GLY A 83 17.74 4.10 -17.70
C GLY A 83 17.59 4.08 -16.15
N PRO A 84 18.69 4.15 -15.38
CA PRO A 84 18.65 3.94 -13.93
C PRO A 84 17.91 5.07 -13.18
N MET A 85 17.15 4.70 -12.15
CA MET A 85 16.37 5.62 -11.31
C MET A 85 16.93 5.78 -9.90
N ALA A 86 16.73 6.98 -9.33
CA ALA A 86 17.10 7.29 -7.96
C ALA A 86 16.09 6.69 -6.97
N ASP A 87 16.60 6.19 -5.85
CA ASP A 87 15.76 5.68 -4.77
C ASP A 87 15.23 6.85 -3.92
N LEU A 88 13.92 7.14 -3.99
CA LEU A 88 13.39 8.42 -3.48
C LEU A 88 12.85 8.37 -2.04
N TYR A 89 12.46 7.21 -1.48
CA TYR A 89 11.79 7.19 -0.16
C TYR A 89 12.01 5.90 0.64
N PRO A 90 12.76 5.90 1.75
CA PRO A 90 12.88 4.72 2.61
C PRO A 90 11.61 4.50 3.44
N VAL A 91 11.15 3.24 3.54
CA VAL A 91 10.04 2.84 4.40
C VAL A 91 10.51 2.83 5.86
N ASP A 92 9.70 3.39 6.75
CA ASP A 92 9.88 3.22 8.18
C ASP A 92 9.50 1.79 8.56
N THR A 93 10.40 1.10 9.25
CA THR A 93 10.17 -0.26 9.76
C THR A 93 9.96 -0.21 11.27
N ILE A 94 9.22 -1.19 11.80
CA ILE A 94 8.97 -1.32 13.25
C ILE A 94 10.30 -1.36 14.03
N ASP A 95 11.33 -1.99 13.45
CA ASP A 95 12.68 -2.08 14.04
C ASP A 95 13.36 -0.72 14.24
N LYS A 96 13.00 0.29 13.44
CA LYS A 96 13.51 1.67 13.59
C LYS A 96 12.73 2.48 14.61
N LEU A 97 11.53 2.03 15.00
CA LEU A 97 10.65 2.76 15.89
C LEU A 97 11.22 2.77 17.32
N LYS A 98 11.59 1.61 17.87
CA LYS A 98 12.05 1.50 19.26
C LYS A 98 13.28 2.38 19.58
N PRO A 99 14.37 2.37 18.78
CA PRO A 99 15.50 3.25 19.03
C PRO A 99 15.17 4.75 18.97
N LYS A 100 14.24 5.15 18.08
CA LYS A 100 13.76 6.54 17.97
C LYS A 100 13.05 6.98 19.25
N TYR A 101 12.26 6.08 19.84
CA TYR A 101 11.53 6.31 21.08
C TYR A 101 12.44 6.33 22.32
N ASP A 102 13.40 5.41 22.41
CA ASP A 102 14.38 5.39 23.50
C ASP A 102 15.19 6.70 23.52
N LYS A 103 15.57 7.21 22.35
CA LYS A 103 16.24 8.50 22.20
C LYS A 103 15.36 9.66 22.67
N ARG A 104 14.10 9.70 22.25
CA ARG A 104 13.13 10.73 22.66
C ARG A 104 12.88 10.70 24.18
N CYS A 105 12.90 9.52 24.79
CA CYS A 105 12.78 9.35 26.24
C CYS A 105 13.95 9.97 27.00
N GLN A 106 15.19 9.67 26.57
CA GLN A 106 16.38 10.27 27.16
C GLN A 106 16.36 11.80 27.05
N GLU A 107 15.94 12.34 25.89
CA GLU A 107 15.83 13.78 25.66
C GLU A 107 14.79 14.42 26.60
N LEU A 108 13.58 13.86 26.70
CA LEU A 108 12.51 14.40 27.54
C LEU A 108 12.84 14.34 29.03
N LYS A 109 13.39 13.21 29.52
CA LYS A 109 13.82 13.06 30.92
C LYS A 109 14.90 14.07 31.29
N SER A 110 15.85 14.34 30.37
CA SER A 110 16.88 15.36 30.60
C SER A 110 16.34 16.78 30.61
N THR A 111 15.28 17.06 29.82
CA THR A 111 14.69 18.40 29.69
C THR A 111 13.73 18.72 30.84
N TYR A 112 13.03 17.72 31.36
CA TYR A 112 12.00 17.87 32.38
C TYR A 112 12.23 16.92 33.57
N PRO A 113 13.32 17.08 34.34
CA PRO A 113 13.68 16.17 35.43
C PRO A 113 12.67 16.21 36.59
N ALA A 114 11.89 17.29 36.73
CA ALA A 114 10.90 17.46 37.79
C ALA A 114 9.62 16.62 37.60
N ALA A 115 9.34 16.14 36.39
CA ALA A 115 8.13 15.35 36.10
C ALA A 115 8.25 13.88 36.54
N GLY A 116 9.47 13.42 36.86
CA GLY A 116 9.74 12.04 37.29
C GLY A 116 9.85 11.05 36.14
N ASP A 117 10.68 10.02 36.32
CA ASP A 117 10.97 9.04 35.27
C ASP A 117 9.73 8.20 34.91
N GLU A 118 8.91 7.82 35.90
CA GLU A 118 7.70 7.01 35.69
C GLU A 118 6.66 7.69 34.81
N PHE A 119 6.48 9.01 34.96
CA PHE A 119 5.54 9.80 34.16
C PHE A 119 5.93 9.81 32.68
N TRP A 120 7.22 10.03 32.39
CA TRP A 120 7.72 10.01 31.01
C TRP A 120 7.72 8.59 30.43
N ASP A 121 8.05 7.57 31.22
CA ASP A 121 8.02 6.19 30.78
C ASP A 121 6.60 5.74 30.39
N GLU A 122 5.57 6.17 31.11
CA GLU A 122 4.19 5.88 30.77
C GLU A 122 3.75 6.56 29.46
N ILE A 123 3.94 7.88 29.34
CA ILE A 123 3.54 8.65 28.15
C ILE A 123 4.23 8.13 26.88
N ILE A 124 5.53 7.85 26.98
CA ILE A 124 6.32 7.41 25.83
C ILE A 124 5.96 5.99 25.42
N ARG A 125 5.64 5.12 26.39
CA ARG A 125 5.14 3.78 26.11
C ARG A 125 3.79 3.82 25.41
N GLU A 126 2.87 4.67 25.86
CA GLU A 126 1.57 4.86 25.21
C GLU A 126 1.72 5.41 23.78
N ASP A 127 2.56 6.42 23.60
CA ASP A 127 2.89 6.95 22.28
C ASP A 127 3.52 5.87 21.39
N TYR A 128 4.41 5.03 21.93
CA TYR A 128 5.09 3.95 21.20
C TYR A 128 4.09 2.89 20.74
N GLU A 129 3.23 2.41 21.63
CA GLU A 129 2.22 1.41 21.27
C GLU A 129 1.21 1.98 20.26
N ARG A 130 0.89 3.29 20.34
CA ARG A 130 0.05 3.97 19.34
C ARG A 130 0.72 4.03 17.96
N GLU A 131 1.95 4.55 17.86
CA GLU A 131 2.67 4.61 16.57
C GLU A 131 2.96 3.22 16.01
N LYS A 132 3.23 2.23 16.88
CA LYS A 132 3.41 0.85 16.47
C LYS A 132 2.13 0.26 15.90
N LYS A 133 0.97 0.47 16.55
CA LYS A 133 -0.33 0.02 16.03
C LYS A 133 -0.63 0.68 14.67
N ASP A 134 -0.38 1.97 14.53
CA ASP A 134 -0.53 2.71 13.27
C ASP A 134 0.39 2.14 12.16
N LEU A 135 1.65 1.89 12.48
CA LEU A 135 2.60 1.31 11.54
C LEU A 135 2.20 -0.12 11.13
N GLN A 136 1.73 -0.95 12.08
CA GLN A 136 1.23 -2.29 11.79
C GLN A 136 0.02 -2.24 10.85
N PHE A 137 -0.91 -1.30 11.08
CA PHE A 137 -2.05 -1.11 10.19
C PHE A 137 -1.64 -0.69 8.77
N LYS A 138 -0.75 0.30 8.65
CA LYS A 138 -0.20 0.74 7.35
C LYS A 138 0.49 -0.39 6.60
N LEU A 139 1.30 -1.19 7.30
CA LEU A 139 1.97 -2.36 6.72
C LEU A 139 0.98 -3.45 6.32
N ALA A 140 -0.06 -3.71 7.12
CA ALA A 140 -1.09 -4.68 6.78
C ALA A 140 -1.88 -4.29 5.53
N VAL A 141 -2.24 -3.01 5.39
CA VAL A 141 -2.88 -2.47 4.18
C VAL A 141 -1.94 -2.62 2.98
N HIS A 142 -0.68 -2.22 3.11
CA HIS A 142 0.34 -2.35 2.07
C HIS A 142 0.49 -3.80 1.58
N GLU A 143 0.73 -4.74 2.51
CA GLU A 143 0.88 -6.17 2.21
C GLU A 143 -0.37 -6.75 1.56
N THR A 144 -1.55 -6.32 2.00
CA THR A 144 -2.83 -6.76 1.42
C THR A 144 -3.02 -6.24 -0.01
N MET A 145 -2.76 -4.95 -0.25
CA MET A 145 -2.81 -4.37 -1.60
C MET A 145 -1.87 -5.10 -2.55
N LYS A 146 -0.63 -5.34 -2.10
CA LYS A 146 0.39 -6.08 -2.85
C LYS A 146 0.00 -7.52 -3.10
N GLY A 147 -0.53 -8.21 -2.10
CA GLY A 147 -0.97 -9.59 -2.20
C GLY A 147 -2.07 -9.76 -3.25
N VAL A 148 -3.11 -8.92 -3.19
CA VAL A 148 -4.20 -8.93 -4.17
C VAL A 148 -3.68 -8.59 -5.57
N PHE A 149 -2.80 -7.60 -5.70
CA PHE A 149 -2.23 -7.27 -7.01
C PHE A 149 -1.42 -8.44 -7.59
N ASN A 150 -0.51 -9.03 -6.81
CA ASN A 150 0.31 -10.15 -7.26
C ASN A 150 -0.53 -11.36 -7.66
N ALA A 151 -1.66 -11.61 -7.00
CA ALA A 151 -2.56 -12.69 -7.38
C ALA A 151 -3.09 -12.57 -8.83
N HIS A 152 -3.18 -11.34 -9.36
CA HIS A 152 -3.68 -11.07 -10.72
C HIS A 152 -2.58 -10.70 -11.73
N TYR A 153 -1.39 -10.29 -11.28
CA TYR A 153 -0.32 -9.72 -12.13
C TYR A 153 1.09 -10.29 -11.91
N ILE A 154 1.27 -11.39 -11.15
CA ILE A 154 2.60 -11.94 -10.82
C ILE A 154 3.52 -12.11 -12.03
N ASP A 155 3.02 -12.66 -13.14
CA ASP A 155 3.85 -12.95 -14.30
C ASP A 155 4.41 -11.68 -14.95
N ASP A 156 3.59 -10.64 -15.12
CA ASP A 156 4.02 -9.39 -15.75
C ASP A 156 4.98 -8.59 -14.84
N VAL A 157 4.75 -8.62 -13.51
CA VAL A 157 5.63 -7.92 -12.56
C VAL A 157 7.04 -8.53 -12.57
N MET A 158 7.15 -9.84 -12.73
CA MET A 158 8.44 -10.53 -12.79
C MET A 158 9.27 -10.17 -14.03
N GLU A 159 8.68 -9.53 -15.04
CA GLU A 159 9.38 -9.02 -16.22
C GLU A 159 10.07 -7.66 -15.98
N PHE A 160 9.83 -7.01 -14.84
CA PHE A 160 10.44 -5.73 -14.49
C PHE A 160 11.87 -5.89 -13.96
N GLU A 161 12.74 -4.94 -14.34
CA GLU A 161 14.07 -4.85 -13.73
C GLU A 161 14.01 -4.55 -12.22
N SER A 162 15.03 -5.00 -11.48
CA SER A 162 15.07 -4.87 -10.00
C SER A 162 14.88 -3.44 -9.47
N HIS A 163 15.33 -2.43 -10.22
CA HIS A 163 15.18 -1.04 -9.83
C HIS A 163 13.75 -0.52 -10.08
N ILE A 164 13.07 -1.04 -11.09
CA ILE A 164 11.67 -0.76 -11.41
C ILE A 164 10.76 -1.47 -10.44
N LEU A 165 11.05 -2.72 -10.08
CA LEU A 165 10.35 -3.44 -9.00
C LEU A 165 10.38 -2.67 -7.68
N ARG A 166 11.50 -2.02 -7.34
CA ARG A 166 11.60 -1.15 -6.16
C ARG A 166 10.76 0.11 -6.29
N TYR A 167 10.73 0.73 -7.47
CA TYR A 167 9.89 1.89 -7.72
C TYR A 167 8.41 1.51 -7.63
N PHE A 168 8.03 0.41 -8.26
CA PHE A 168 6.71 -0.18 -8.24
C PHE A 168 6.23 -0.44 -6.80
N GLU A 169 7.04 -1.15 -6.01
CA GLU A 169 6.76 -1.41 -4.61
C GLU A 169 6.48 -0.12 -3.81
N ARG A 170 7.32 0.90 -4.00
CA ARG A 170 7.26 2.14 -3.21
C ARG A 170 6.22 3.15 -3.72
N GLY A 171 6.05 3.24 -5.03
CA GLY A 171 5.16 4.18 -5.70
C GLY A 171 3.72 3.71 -5.73
N MET A 172 3.49 2.42 -5.97
CA MET A 172 2.16 1.86 -6.03
C MET A 172 1.64 1.48 -4.65
N TYR A 173 2.30 0.52 -3.99
CA TYR A 173 1.69 -0.07 -2.78
C TYR A 173 1.83 0.85 -1.59
N LEU A 174 3.02 1.39 -1.34
CA LEU A 174 3.23 2.16 -0.11
C LEU A 174 2.49 3.50 -0.15
N MET A 175 2.58 4.25 -1.25
CA MET A 175 1.87 5.52 -1.36
C MET A 175 0.34 5.34 -1.37
N CYS A 176 -0.19 4.35 -2.11
CA CYS A 176 -1.63 4.09 -2.09
C CYS A 176 -2.09 3.59 -0.72
N ALA A 177 -1.32 2.74 -0.05
CA ALA A 177 -1.65 2.28 1.30
C ALA A 177 -1.67 3.44 2.30
N LEU A 178 -0.68 4.35 2.25
CA LEU A 178 -0.63 5.52 3.13
C LEU A 178 -1.84 6.44 2.91
N ARG A 179 -2.15 6.79 1.66
CA ARG A 179 -3.30 7.65 1.35
C ARG A 179 -4.64 6.98 1.69
N TYR A 180 -4.75 5.67 1.45
CA TYR A 180 -5.92 4.89 1.85
C TYR A 180 -6.13 4.94 3.37
N VAL A 181 -5.05 4.73 4.14
CA VAL A 181 -5.08 4.81 5.60
C VAL A 181 -5.49 6.21 6.07
N ASP A 182 -4.96 7.27 5.48
CA ASP A 182 -5.36 8.65 5.80
C ASP A 182 -6.86 8.89 5.54
N GLU A 183 -7.39 8.36 4.45
CA GLU A 183 -8.83 8.44 4.15
C GLU A 183 -9.67 7.60 5.12
N VAL A 184 -9.20 6.42 5.55
CA VAL A 184 -9.87 5.63 6.59
C VAL A 184 -9.93 6.41 7.90
N TYR A 185 -8.84 7.07 8.30
CA TYR A 185 -8.81 7.92 9.49
C TYR A 185 -9.77 9.10 9.42
N SER A 186 -10.14 9.55 8.22
CA SER A 186 -11.12 10.64 8.03
C SER A 186 -12.58 10.18 8.14
N LEU A 187 -12.85 8.87 8.26
CA LEU A 187 -14.21 8.32 8.40
C LEU A 187 -14.71 8.29 9.86
N ASP A 188 -13.80 8.47 10.81
CA ASP A 188 -14.05 8.48 12.25
C ASP A 188 -14.21 9.92 12.79
#